data_AF-A0A832J3Q0-F1
#
_entry.id   AF-A0A832J3Q0-F1
#
_cell.length_a   1.000
_cell.length_b   1.000
_cell.length_c   1.000
_cell.angle_alpha   90.00
_cell.angle_beta   90.00
_cell.angle_gamma   90.00
#
_symmetry.space_group_name_H-M   'P 1'
#
loop_
_entity.id
_entity.type
_entity.pdbx_description
1 polymer ?
#
loop_
_entity_poly.entity_id
_entity_poly.type
_entity_poly.pdbx_seq_one_letter_code
_entity_poly.pdbx_strand_id
1 'polypeptide(L)'
;MRPGLRSGAELLACATQEEQTAFLDSLSEQTLLALPYLFEFWAFEHQLPPEGDWRTWVIMGGRGAGKTRAGAEWVRSMVEGSRPMDMGRARRVALVGETLDQTREVMVFGESGILACSPPDRRPEWQATRKRLVWPNGAVAQVFSAHDPESLRGPQFDAAWVDELAKWKKAEEAWDMLQFGLRLGDCPRQCVTTTPKNVPILKAILGNSTTVVTRAPTEANRAYLAASFLEE
;
A
#
# COMPACT_ATOMS: atom_id res chain seq x y z
N MET A 1 -8.01 -28.04 -12.89
CA MET A 1 -8.11 -26.67 -12.37
C MET A 1 -7.18 -26.57 -11.18
N ARG A 2 -6.10 -25.78 -11.26
CA ARG A 2 -5.32 -25.46 -10.06
C ARG A 2 -6.25 -24.68 -9.12
N PRO A 3 -6.38 -25.03 -7.83
CA PRO A 3 -7.05 -24.15 -6.88
C PRO A 3 -6.40 -22.78 -7.03
N GLY A 4 -7.20 -21.71 -7.20
CA GLY A 4 -6.67 -20.37 -7.42
C GLY A 4 -5.56 -20.08 -6.41
N LEU A 5 -4.35 -19.83 -6.90
CA LEU A 5 -3.18 -19.57 -6.08
C LEU A 5 -3.47 -18.30 -5.27
N ARG A 6 -3.69 -18.46 -3.97
CA ARG A 6 -4.06 -17.36 -3.08
C ARG A 6 -2.84 -16.58 -2.59
N SER A 7 -1.73 -17.24 -2.26
CA SER A 7 -0.38 -16.65 -2.08
C SER A 7 0.69 -17.76 -2.03
N GLY A 8 1.98 -17.43 -2.17
CA GLY A 8 3.09 -18.38 -1.99
C GLY A 8 3.19 -18.91 -0.55
N ALA A 9 2.87 -18.05 0.42
CA ALA A 9 2.80 -18.42 1.83
C ALA A 9 1.69 -19.45 2.13
N GLU A 10 0.49 -19.31 1.54
CA GLU A 10 -0.57 -20.30 1.74
C GLU A 10 -0.21 -21.67 1.15
N LEU A 11 0.48 -21.71 0.01
CA LEU A 11 0.98 -22.96 -0.56
C LEU A 11 1.94 -23.66 0.41
N LEU A 12 2.89 -22.92 0.97
CA LEU A 12 3.86 -23.45 1.93
C LEU A 12 3.21 -23.87 3.24
N ALA A 13 2.20 -23.13 3.73
CA ALA A 13 1.46 -23.50 4.93
C ALA A 13 0.65 -24.80 4.76
N CYS A 14 0.21 -25.11 3.54
CA CYS A 14 -0.48 -26.36 3.21
C CYS A 14 0.47 -27.53 2.91
N ALA A 15 1.77 -27.28 2.74
CA ALA A 15 2.77 -28.31 2.45
C ALA A 15 3.14 -29.11 3.70
N THR A 16 3.66 -30.31 3.51
CA THR A 16 4.20 -31.14 4.60
C THR A 16 5.41 -30.48 5.26
N GLN A 17 5.73 -30.85 6.49
CA GLN A 17 6.92 -30.32 7.19
C GLN A 17 8.22 -30.60 6.43
N GLU A 18 8.32 -31.75 5.75
CA GLU A 18 9.46 -32.10 4.91
C GLU A 18 9.56 -31.16 3.70
N GLU A 19 8.46 -30.88 3.01
CA GLU A 19 8.43 -29.94 1.88
C GLU A 19 8.74 -28.50 2.31
N GLN A 20 8.22 -28.06 3.45
CA GLN A 20 8.54 -26.74 4.02
C GLN A 20 10.02 -26.62 4.34
N THR A 21 10.60 -27.62 4.99
CA THR A 21 12.02 -27.65 5.37
C THR A 21 12.90 -27.67 4.12
N ALA A 22 12.59 -28.55 3.16
CA ALA A 22 13.33 -28.63 1.90
C ALA A 22 13.28 -27.32 1.10
N PHE A 23 12.12 -26.63 1.09
CA PHE A 23 12.01 -25.32 0.47
C PHE A 23 12.90 -24.30 1.19
N LEU A 24 12.80 -24.19 2.51
CA LEU A 24 13.60 -23.23 3.29
C LEU A 24 15.11 -23.50 3.17
N ASP A 25 15.53 -24.76 3.21
CA ASP A 25 16.93 -25.18 3.05
C ASP A 25 17.46 -24.94 1.63
N SER A 26 16.57 -24.84 0.63
CA SER A 26 16.95 -24.51 -0.75
C SER A 26 17.27 -23.02 -0.94
N LEU A 27 16.82 -22.15 -0.02
CA LEU A 27 17.02 -20.71 -0.10
C LEU A 27 18.39 -20.33 0.45
N SER A 28 19.06 -19.37 -0.19
CA SER A 28 20.26 -18.77 0.39
C SER A 28 19.92 -18.00 1.67
N GLU A 29 20.90 -17.81 2.55
CA GLU A 29 20.74 -17.01 3.78
C GLU A 29 20.20 -15.60 3.48
N GLN A 30 20.68 -14.97 2.40
CA GLN A 30 20.20 -13.65 1.98
C GLN A 30 18.72 -13.69 1.58
N THR A 31 18.29 -14.77 0.90
CA THR A 31 16.90 -14.94 0.50
C THR A 31 16.00 -15.21 1.69
N LEU A 32 16.46 -16.00 2.66
CA LEU A 32 15.73 -16.25 3.92
C LEU A 32 15.53 -14.96 4.72
N LEU A 33 16.56 -14.11 4.83
CA LEU A 33 16.46 -12.81 5.50
C LEU A 33 15.54 -11.83 4.76
N ALA A 34 15.49 -11.91 3.43
CA ALA A 34 14.62 -11.06 2.61
C ALA A 34 13.17 -11.54 2.59
N LEU A 35 12.93 -12.85 2.78
CA LEU A 35 11.62 -13.48 2.58
C LEU A 35 10.47 -12.76 3.32
N PRO A 36 10.59 -12.35 4.60
CA PRO A 36 9.52 -11.63 5.30
C PRO A 36 9.10 -10.30 4.63
N TYR A 37 9.99 -9.71 3.83
CA TYR A 37 9.81 -8.41 3.17
C TYR A 37 9.46 -8.54 1.67
N LEU A 38 9.42 -9.76 1.12
CA LEU A 38 8.97 -10.05 -0.24
C LEU A 38 7.44 -10.14 -0.29
N PHE A 39 6.78 -8.98 -0.31
CA PHE A 39 5.32 -8.92 -0.16
C PHE A 39 4.56 -9.80 -1.17
N GLU A 40 5.00 -9.86 -2.42
CA GLU A 40 4.38 -10.69 -3.47
C GLU A 40 4.27 -12.18 -3.11
N PHE A 41 5.17 -12.68 -2.26
CA PHE A 41 5.12 -14.05 -1.77
C PHE A 41 4.01 -14.25 -0.72
N TRP A 42 3.73 -13.23 0.10
CA TRP A 42 2.75 -13.27 1.20
C TRP A 42 1.38 -12.74 0.82
N ALA A 43 1.34 -11.86 -0.19
CA ALA A 43 0.17 -11.10 -0.58
C ALA A 43 -0.88 -11.98 -1.25
N PHE A 44 -2.14 -11.65 -0.99
CA PHE A 44 -3.25 -12.12 -1.78
C PHE A 44 -3.36 -11.34 -3.10
N GLU A 45 -3.98 -11.94 -4.11
CA GLU A 45 -4.16 -11.30 -5.43
C GLU A 45 -4.79 -9.90 -5.33
N HIS A 46 -5.76 -9.70 -4.43
CA HIS A 46 -6.41 -8.39 -4.25
C HIS A 46 -5.52 -7.32 -3.60
N GLN A 47 -4.41 -7.73 -2.97
CA GLN A 47 -3.43 -6.86 -2.32
C GLN A 47 -2.30 -6.46 -3.26
N LEU A 48 -2.29 -6.96 -4.49
CA LEU A 48 -1.29 -6.61 -5.50
C LEU A 48 -1.90 -5.66 -6.55
N PRO A 49 -1.12 -4.69 -7.04
CA PRO A 49 -1.57 -3.83 -8.11
C PRO A 49 -1.79 -4.67 -9.39
N PRO A 50 -2.92 -4.49 -10.10
CA PRO A 50 -3.12 -5.12 -11.40
C PRO A 50 -2.04 -4.71 -12.40
N GLU A 51 -1.75 -5.59 -13.36
CA GLU A 51 -0.88 -5.26 -14.48
C GLU A 51 -1.51 -4.20 -15.41
N GLY A 52 -0.67 -3.61 -16.27
CA GLY A 52 -1.09 -2.68 -17.30
C GLY A 52 -1.01 -1.20 -16.93
N ASP A 53 -1.63 -0.39 -17.79
CA ASP A 53 -1.58 1.06 -17.73
C ASP A 53 -2.81 1.63 -17.03
N TRP A 54 -2.60 2.04 -15.79
CA TRP A 54 -3.60 2.68 -14.96
C TRP A 54 -2.97 3.85 -14.20
N ARG A 55 -3.82 4.78 -13.78
CA ARG A 55 -3.42 5.93 -12.94
C ARG A 55 -3.86 5.74 -11.50
N THR A 56 -5.03 5.16 -11.30
CA THR A 56 -5.59 4.93 -9.97
C THR A 56 -5.82 3.46 -9.75
N TRP A 57 -5.30 2.92 -8.66
CA TRP A 57 -5.65 1.60 -8.18
C TRP A 57 -6.47 1.74 -6.90
N VAL A 58 -7.70 1.22 -6.92
CA VAL A 58 -8.59 1.23 -5.75
C VAL A 58 -8.65 -0.16 -5.13
N ILE A 59 -8.22 -0.26 -3.88
CA ILE A 59 -8.32 -1.45 -3.06
C ILE A 59 -9.54 -1.31 -2.16
N MET A 60 -10.57 -2.11 -2.41
CA MET A 60 -11.80 -2.11 -1.61
C MET A 60 -11.96 -3.39 -0.80
N GLY A 61 -12.26 -3.26 0.48
CA GLY A 61 -12.49 -4.39 1.36
C GLY A 61 -12.87 -3.99 2.78
N GLY A 62 -13.42 -4.95 3.53
CA GLY A 62 -13.79 -4.78 4.93
C GLY A 62 -12.60 -4.52 5.86
N ARG A 63 -12.88 -4.37 7.15
CA ARG A 63 -11.82 -4.37 8.18
C ARG A 63 -11.07 -5.70 8.14
N GLY A 64 -9.76 -5.69 8.32
CA GLY A 64 -8.97 -6.93 8.29
C GLY A 64 -8.63 -7.47 6.90
N ALA A 65 -9.10 -6.88 5.79
CA ALA A 65 -8.77 -7.33 4.42
C ALA A 65 -7.29 -7.08 4.00
N GLY A 66 -6.46 -6.50 4.87
CA GLY A 66 -5.05 -6.20 4.62
C GLY A 66 -4.76 -5.03 3.69
N LYS A 67 -5.73 -4.10 3.53
CA LYS A 67 -5.59 -2.91 2.66
C LYS A 67 -4.42 -2.01 3.05
N THR A 68 -4.24 -1.77 4.36
CA THR A 68 -3.18 -0.89 4.86
C THR A 68 -1.80 -1.44 4.50
N ARG A 69 -1.59 -2.75 4.67
CA ARG A 69 -0.35 -3.42 4.25
C ARG A 69 -0.14 -3.30 2.74
N ALA A 70 -1.18 -3.60 1.94
CA ALA A 70 -1.11 -3.45 0.49
C ALA A 70 -0.71 -2.03 0.06
N GLY A 71 -1.27 -0.99 0.69
CA GLY A 71 -0.91 0.41 0.43
C GLY A 71 0.53 0.75 0.80
N ALA A 72 1.00 0.29 1.97
CA ALA A 72 2.39 0.49 2.40
C ALA A 72 3.38 -0.19 1.45
N GLU A 73 3.12 -1.44 1.08
CA GLU A 73 3.95 -2.24 0.19
C GLU A 73 3.93 -1.68 -1.25
N TRP A 74 2.81 -1.11 -1.67
CA TRP A 74 2.73 -0.38 -2.93
C TRP A 74 3.57 0.90 -2.92
N VAL A 75 3.56 1.68 -1.83
CA VAL A 75 4.47 2.83 -1.70
C VAL A 75 5.92 2.37 -1.78
N ARG A 76 6.27 1.28 -1.08
CA ARG A 76 7.61 0.68 -1.15
C ARG A 76 7.98 0.29 -2.58
N SER A 77 7.13 -0.42 -3.30
CA SER A 77 7.41 -0.83 -4.69
C SER A 77 7.51 0.34 -5.67
N MET A 78 6.87 1.47 -5.36
CA MET A 78 7.01 2.70 -6.14
C MET A 78 8.35 3.41 -5.89
N VAL A 79 8.89 3.38 -4.67
CA VAL A 79 10.09 4.17 -4.31
C VAL A 79 11.38 3.36 -4.22
N GLU A 80 11.30 2.07 -3.97
CA GLU A 80 12.44 1.16 -3.82
C GLU A 80 12.82 0.53 -5.17
N GLY A 81 14.12 0.46 -5.48
CA GLY A 81 14.66 -0.36 -6.57
C GLY A 81 15.15 -1.72 -6.09
N SER A 82 15.87 -2.44 -6.97
CA SER A 82 16.38 -3.78 -6.66
C SER A 82 17.34 -3.79 -5.44
N ARG A 83 18.20 -2.79 -5.31
CA ARG A 83 19.15 -2.62 -4.19
C ARG A 83 18.74 -1.44 -3.30
N PRO A 84 19.27 -1.35 -2.06
CA PRO A 84 18.85 -0.33 -1.09
C PRO A 84 18.99 1.12 -1.53
N MET A 85 20.01 1.42 -2.36
CA MET A 85 20.26 2.76 -2.90
C MET A 85 19.67 2.96 -4.29
N ASP A 86 19.12 1.90 -4.90
CA ASP A 86 18.50 2.00 -6.22
C ASP A 86 17.18 2.77 -6.09
N MET A 87 16.96 3.68 -7.02
CA MET A 87 15.76 4.48 -7.05
C MET A 87 14.63 3.70 -7.72
N GLY A 88 13.44 3.74 -7.11
CA GLY A 88 12.22 3.26 -7.73
C GLY A 88 11.67 4.24 -8.79
N ARG A 89 10.44 3.96 -9.21
CA ARG A 89 9.71 4.76 -10.22
C ARG A 89 9.30 6.14 -9.72
N ALA A 90 9.07 6.28 -8.42
CA ALA A 90 8.63 7.51 -7.76
C ALA A 90 9.69 7.99 -6.76
N ARG A 91 9.80 9.31 -6.59
CA ARG A 91 10.71 9.90 -5.59
C ARG A 91 9.98 10.83 -4.62
N ARG A 92 8.82 11.34 -4.99
CA ARG A 92 7.98 12.23 -4.18
C ARG A 92 6.60 11.64 -4.06
N VAL A 93 6.28 11.17 -2.86
CA VAL A 93 5.02 10.48 -2.57
C VAL A 93 4.18 11.33 -1.62
N ALA A 94 2.89 11.47 -1.90
CA ALA A 94 1.92 11.98 -0.94
C ALA A 94 1.31 10.83 -0.15
N LEU A 95 1.33 10.90 1.17
CA LEU A 95 0.55 10.04 2.05
C LEU A 95 -0.62 10.87 2.55
N VAL A 96 -1.84 10.55 2.14
CA VAL A 96 -3.03 11.33 2.47
C VAL A 96 -4.02 10.43 3.19
N GLY A 97 -4.28 10.73 4.46
CA GLY A 97 -5.34 10.10 5.24
C GLY A 97 -6.39 11.13 5.66
N GLU A 98 -7.34 10.70 6.49
CA GLU A 98 -8.41 11.57 6.96
C GLU A 98 -7.83 12.75 7.75
N THR A 99 -6.97 12.46 8.73
CA THR A 99 -6.25 13.46 9.55
C THR A 99 -4.75 13.21 9.52
N LEU A 100 -3.95 14.23 9.89
CA LEU A 100 -2.49 14.07 9.98
C LEU A 100 -2.09 12.99 10.97
N ASP A 101 -2.75 12.95 12.14
CA ASP A 101 -2.44 11.97 13.17
C ASP A 101 -2.82 10.55 12.72
N GLN A 102 -3.98 10.36 12.09
CA GLN A 102 -4.35 9.05 11.56
C GLN A 102 -3.36 8.60 10.47
N THR A 103 -2.99 9.50 9.56
CA THR A 103 -2.00 9.21 8.51
C THR A 103 -0.67 8.78 9.13
N ARG A 104 -0.22 9.47 10.18
CA ARG A 104 1.01 9.15 10.91
C ARG A 104 0.91 7.81 11.65
N GLU A 105 -0.09 7.64 12.49
CA GLU A 105 -0.21 6.46 13.35
C GLU A 105 -0.56 5.18 12.57
N VAL A 106 -1.30 5.29 11.46
CA VAL A 106 -1.71 4.11 10.68
C VAL A 106 -0.76 3.83 9.53
N MET A 107 -0.48 4.83 8.67
CA MET A 107 0.27 4.60 7.44
C MET A 107 1.78 4.61 7.65
N VAL A 108 2.28 5.34 8.66
CA VAL A 108 3.73 5.42 8.95
C VAL A 108 4.14 4.44 10.05
N PHE A 109 3.56 4.58 11.25
CA PHE A 109 3.99 3.83 12.44
C PHE A 109 3.15 2.59 12.74
N GLY A 110 2.02 2.39 12.06
CA GLY A 110 1.14 1.26 12.31
C GLY A 110 1.83 -0.08 12.02
N GLU A 111 1.27 -1.16 12.55
CA GLU A 111 1.81 -2.52 12.37
C GLU A 111 1.85 -2.96 10.89
N SER A 112 0.96 -2.39 10.08
CA SER A 112 0.94 -2.55 8.61
C SER A 112 1.41 -1.29 7.87
N GLY A 113 2.01 -0.35 8.59
CA GLY A 113 2.55 0.90 8.06
C GLY A 113 3.92 0.72 7.44
N ILE A 114 4.39 1.76 6.75
CA ILE A 114 5.61 1.74 5.94
C ILE A 114 6.83 1.34 6.79
N LEU A 115 6.98 1.84 8.01
CA LEU A 115 8.16 1.53 8.83
C LEU A 115 8.21 0.07 9.28
N ALA A 116 7.05 -0.56 9.51
CA ALA A 116 6.96 -1.97 9.88
C ALA A 116 7.20 -2.88 8.66
N CYS A 117 6.70 -2.48 7.49
CA CYS A 117 6.88 -3.22 6.24
C CYS A 117 8.30 -3.09 5.64
N SER A 118 9.09 -2.10 6.04
CA SER A 118 10.40 -1.85 5.41
C SER A 118 11.51 -2.73 6.01
N PRO A 119 12.35 -3.39 5.18
CA PRO A 119 13.51 -4.13 5.66
C PRO A 119 14.56 -3.16 6.25
N PRO A 120 15.44 -3.63 7.17
CA PRO A 120 16.39 -2.76 7.86
C PRO A 120 17.29 -1.94 6.94
N ASP A 121 17.66 -2.47 5.77
CA ASP A 121 18.54 -1.81 4.79
C ASP A 121 17.83 -0.74 3.94
N ARG A 122 16.49 -0.80 3.83
CA ARG A 122 15.67 0.17 3.08
C ARG A 122 14.76 1.03 3.96
N ARG A 123 14.80 0.82 5.29
CA ARG A 123 13.91 1.48 6.23
C ARG A 123 14.06 3.00 6.17
N PRO A 124 12.98 3.75 5.88
CA PRO A 124 13.06 5.20 5.85
C PRO A 124 13.19 5.83 7.23
N GLU A 125 13.79 7.00 7.29
CA GLU A 125 13.86 7.85 8.47
C GLU A 125 12.60 8.73 8.56
N TRP A 126 11.96 8.77 9.74
CA TRP A 126 10.88 9.70 10.01
C TRP A 126 11.40 11.06 10.49
N GLN A 127 11.06 12.13 9.76
CA GLN A 127 11.40 13.51 10.10
C GLN A 127 10.17 14.24 10.63
N ALA A 128 9.97 14.20 11.95
CA ALA A 128 8.76 14.70 12.61
C ALA A 128 8.40 16.16 12.26
N THR A 129 9.37 17.07 12.31
CA THR A 129 9.15 18.50 12.02
C THR A 129 8.65 18.74 10.60
N ARG A 130 9.10 17.92 9.64
CA ARG A 130 8.72 18.03 8.22
C ARG A 130 7.59 17.06 7.83
N LYS A 131 7.10 16.26 8.78
CA LYS A 131 6.03 15.27 8.60
C LYS A 131 6.27 14.38 7.37
N ARG A 132 7.47 13.82 7.25
CA ARG A 132 7.86 13.02 6.08
C ARG A 132 8.77 11.86 6.43
N LEU A 133 8.71 10.84 5.59
CA LEU A 133 9.65 9.74 5.52
C LEU A 133 10.71 10.04 4.45
N VAL A 134 11.97 9.67 4.72
CA VAL A 134 13.09 9.78 3.78
C VAL A 134 13.79 8.43 3.68
N TRP A 135 13.78 7.83 2.49
CA TRP A 135 14.47 6.56 2.22
C TRP A 135 15.98 6.77 2.03
N PRO A 136 16.80 5.73 2.25
CA PRO A 136 18.24 5.78 1.97
C PRO A 136 18.57 6.21 0.53
N ASN A 137 17.76 5.81 -0.44
CA ASN A 137 17.89 6.20 -1.85
C ASN A 137 17.44 7.65 -2.16
N GLY A 138 17.00 8.41 -1.15
CA GLY A 138 16.60 9.81 -1.27
C GLY A 138 15.14 10.03 -1.66
N ALA A 139 14.33 8.98 -1.84
CA ALA A 139 12.89 9.12 -2.01
C ALA A 139 12.24 9.69 -0.74
N VAL A 140 11.16 10.44 -0.91
CA VAL A 140 10.46 11.15 0.16
C VAL A 140 8.97 10.87 0.07
N ALA A 141 8.36 10.50 1.20
CA ALA A 141 6.91 10.44 1.35
C ALA A 141 6.45 11.46 2.40
N GLN A 142 5.61 12.41 2.02
CA GLN A 142 5.14 13.48 2.91
C GLN A 142 3.68 13.25 3.31
N VAL A 143 3.37 13.52 4.58
CA VAL A 143 2.07 13.29 5.20
C VAL A 143 1.17 14.51 5.03
N PHE A 144 -0.05 14.29 4.55
CA PHE A 144 -1.10 15.27 4.35
C PHE A 144 -2.42 14.80 4.96
N SER A 145 -3.33 15.75 5.16
CA SER A 145 -4.64 15.51 5.75
C SER A 145 -5.72 15.98 4.81
N ALA A 146 -6.69 15.12 4.53
CA ALA A 146 -7.85 15.47 3.70
C ALA A 146 -8.74 16.57 4.33
N HIS A 147 -8.62 16.82 5.65
CA HIS A 147 -9.29 17.95 6.30
C HIS A 147 -8.73 19.32 5.87
N ASP A 148 -7.50 19.36 5.34
CA ASP A 148 -6.82 20.57 4.89
C ASP A 148 -6.38 20.44 3.42
N PRO A 149 -7.32 20.52 2.45
CA PRO A 149 -7.01 20.42 1.02
C PRO A 149 -5.97 21.43 0.54
N GLU A 150 -5.94 22.63 1.12
CA GLU A 150 -5.00 23.69 0.73
C GLU A 150 -3.54 23.31 1.02
N SER A 151 -3.28 22.41 1.98
CA SER A 151 -1.94 21.87 2.21
C SER A 151 -1.36 21.10 1.01
N LEU A 152 -2.22 20.59 0.13
CA LEU A 152 -1.82 19.91 -1.11
C LEU A 152 -1.51 20.90 -2.25
N ARG A 153 -1.82 22.20 -2.08
CA ARG A 153 -1.51 23.22 -3.08
C ARG A 153 -0.03 23.57 -3.06
N GLY A 154 0.65 23.35 -4.19
CA GLY A 154 2.06 23.72 -4.38
C GLY A 154 3.00 22.52 -4.46
N PRO A 155 2.96 21.55 -3.51
CA PRO A 155 3.66 20.28 -3.62
C PRO A 155 3.36 19.56 -4.95
N GLN A 156 4.32 18.74 -5.37
CA GLN A 156 4.23 17.97 -6.62
C GLN A 156 4.74 16.56 -6.36
N PHE A 157 4.04 15.58 -6.91
CA PHE A 157 4.21 14.17 -6.59
C PHE A 157 4.29 13.31 -7.85
N ASP A 158 5.07 12.23 -7.74
CA ASP A 158 5.10 11.12 -8.69
C ASP A 158 4.07 10.06 -8.30
N ALA A 159 3.80 9.92 -6.99
CA ALA A 159 2.86 8.93 -6.49
C ALA A 159 2.06 9.44 -5.29
N ALA A 160 0.90 8.82 -5.04
CA ALA A 160 0.12 9.09 -3.84
C ALA A 160 -0.52 7.82 -3.26
N TRP A 161 -0.48 7.68 -1.94
CA TRP A 161 -1.31 6.72 -1.22
C TRP A 161 -2.39 7.47 -0.44
N VAL A 162 -3.63 7.18 -0.78
CA VAL A 162 -4.85 7.78 -0.25
C VAL A 162 -5.57 6.74 0.62
N ASP A 163 -5.61 6.95 1.93
CA ASP A 163 -6.23 6.01 2.87
C ASP A 163 -7.60 6.49 3.37
N GLU A 164 -8.52 5.53 3.47
CA GLU A 164 -9.90 5.68 3.97
C GLU A 164 -10.68 6.82 3.29
N LEU A 165 -10.49 6.99 1.97
CA LEU A 165 -11.11 8.05 1.15
C LEU A 165 -12.60 8.24 1.44
N ALA A 166 -13.34 7.14 1.60
CA ALA A 166 -14.78 7.18 1.81
C ALA A 166 -15.21 7.76 3.18
N LYS A 167 -14.28 8.08 4.07
CA LYS A 167 -14.54 8.75 5.37
C LYS A 167 -14.31 10.27 5.30
N TRP A 168 -13.65 10.76 4.25
CA TRP A 168 -13.23 12.16 4.19
C TRP A 168 -14.44 13.10 4.06
N LYS A 169 -14.49 14.13 4.92
CA LYS A 169 -15.56 15.15 4.88
C LYS A 169 -15.44 16.08 3.68
N LYS A 170 -14.21 16.43 3.29
CA LYS A 170 -13.88 17.30 2.14
C LYS A 170 -13.25 16.51 1.00
N ALA A 171 -13.83 15.35 0.70
CA ALA A 171 -13.18 14.37 -0.15
C ALA A 171 -12.91 14.88 -1.58
N GLU A 172 -13.86 15.60 -2.17
CA GLU A 172 -13.75 16.15 -3.53
C GLU A 172 -12.65 17.23 -3.59
N GLU A 173 -12.68 18.21 -2.69
CA GLU A 173 -11.65 19.27 -2.63
C GLU A 173 -10.24 18.71 -2.46
N ALA A 174 -10.05 17.77 -1.51
CA ALA A 174 -8.76 17.14 -1.26
C ALA A 174 -8.30 16.30 -2.46
N TRP A 175 -9.23 15.57 -3.09
CA TRP A 175 -8.93 14.76 -4.27
C TRP A 175 -8.50 15.62 -5.44
N ASP A 176 -9.23 16.69 -5.74
CA ASP A 176 -8.93 17.59 -6.85
C ASP A 176 -7.57 18.27 -6.67
N MET A 177 -7.27 18.77 -5.46
CA MET A 177 -5.95 19.34 -5.15
C MET A 177 -4.84 18.30 -5.32
N LEU A 178 -5.07 17.05 -4.90
CA LEU A 178 -4.11 15.97 -5.10
C LEU A 178 -3.90 15.68 -6.60
N GLN A 179 -4.95 15.68 -7.42
CA GLN A 179 -4.83 15.44 -8.87
C GLN A 179 -4.00 16.55 -9.55
N PHE A 180 -4.10 17.80 -9.10
CA PHE A 180 -3.24 18.88 -9.60
C PHE A 180 -1.76 18.70 -9.20
N GLY A 181 -1.50 18.05 -8.07
CA GLY A 181 -0.15 17.76 -7.57
C GLY A 181 0.52 16.54 -8.22
N LEU A 182 -0.27 15.55 -8.67
CA LEU A 182 0.21 14.32 -9.33
C LEU A 182 0.61 14.57 -10.78
N ARG A 183 1.83 15.09 -10.98
CA ARG A 183 2.31 15.55 -12.30
C ARG A 183 3.80 15.35 -12.55
N LEU A 184 4.50 14.61 -11.67
CA LEU A 184 5.91 14.32 -11.83
C LEU A 184 6.13 12.90 -12.36
N GLY A 185 7.27 12.71 -13.04
CA GLY A 185 7.62 11.45 -13.68
C GLY A 185 6.81 11.19 -14.97
N ASP A 186 7.05 10.04 -15.57
CA ASP A 186 6.44 9.68 -16.87
C ASP A 186 4.98 9.19 -16.73
N CYS A 187 4.67 8.57 -15.59
CA CYS A 187 3.36 7.98 -15.32
C CYS A 187 3.03 8.10 -13.82
N PRO A 188 2.52 9.26 -13.36
CA PRO A 188 2.07 9.41 -11.99
C PRO A 188 0.97 8.40 -11.65
N ARG A 189 1.10 7.72 -10.50
CA ARG A 189 0.15 6.70 -10.05
C ARG A 189 -0.32 6.95 -8.63
N GLN A 190 -1.53 6.51 -8.29
CA GLN A 190 -2.04 6.58 -6.93
C GLN A 190 -2.74 5.29 -6.52
N CYS A 191 -2.57 4.94 -5.25
CA CYS A 191 -3.27 3.83 -4.59
C CYS A 191 -4.30 4.40 -3.63
N VAL A 192 -5.54 3.92 -3.71
CA VAL A 192 -6.66 4.30 -2.86
C VAL A 192 -7.09 3.08 -2.05
N THR A 193 -6.88 3.11 -0.74
CA THR A 193 -7.37 2.07 0.18
C THR A 193 -8.66 2.56 0.83
N THR A 194 -9.77 1.84 0.64
CA THR A 194 -11.05 2.30 1.20
C THR A 194 -12.01 1.16 1.52
N THR A 195 -12.99 1.46 2.37
CA THR A 195 -14.19 0.63 2.51
C THR A 195 -15.20 0.97 1.40
N PRO A 196 -15.98 -0.01 0.92
CA PRO A 196 -17.02 0.25 -0.08
C PRO A 196 -18.15 1.04 0.58
N LYS A 197 -18.21 2.35 0.31
CA LYS A 197 -19.34 3.20 0.70
C LYS A 197 -19.92 3.90 -0.52
N ASN A 198 -21.21 4.20 -0.44
CA ASN A 198 -21.90 4.97 -1.46
C ASN A 198 -21.62 6.47 -1.28
N VAL A 199 -20.45 6.93 -1.72
CA VAL A 199 -20.06 8.36 -1.71
C VAL A 199 -19.78 8.85 -3.13
N PRO A 200 -20.14 10.10 -3.49
CA PRO A 200 -20.01 10.62 -4.86
C PRO A 200 -18.59 10.51 -5.42
N ILE A 201 -17.59 10.92 -4.63
CA ILE A 201 -16.18 10.88 -5.04
C ILE A 201 -15.70 9.47 -5.41
N LEU A 202 -16.07 8.46 -4.61
CA LEU A 202 -15.65 7.08 -4.87
C LEU A 202 -16.31 6.56 -6.16
N LYS A 203 -17.59 6.90 -6.39
CA LYS A 203 -18.26 6.58 -7.66
C LYS A 203 -17.58 7.24 -8.86
N ALA A 204 -17.19 8.50 -8.72
CA ALA A 204 -16.50 9.24 -9.78
C ALA A 204 -15.15 8.59 -10.11
N ILE A 205 -14.36 8.22 -9.10
CA ILE A 205 -13.07 7.53 -9.28
C ILE A 205 -13.25 6.17 -9.94
N LEU A 206 -14.21 5.38 -9.47
CA LEU A 206 -14.51 4.05 -10.02
C LEU A 206 -15.05 4.11 -11.46
N GLY A 207 -15.64 5.24 -11.87
CA GLY A 207 -16.13 5.46 -13.23
C GLY A 207 -15.05 5.89 -14.24
N ASN A 208 -13.83 6.17 -13.79
CA ASN A 208 -12.74 6.58 -14.67
C ASN A 208 -12.11 5.38 -15.39
N SER A 209 -11.89 5.49 -16.71
CA SER A 209 -11.28 4.42 -17.53
C SER A 209 -9.84 4.06 -17.14
N THR A 210 -9.15 4.97 -16.43
CA THR A 210 -7.79 4.75 -15.93
C THR A 210 -7.74 4.24 -14.49
N THR A 211 -8.89 3.86 -13.94
CA THR A 211 -9.02 3.25 -12.62
C THR A 211 -9.13 1.74 -12.73
N VAL A 212 -8.26 1.04 -12.00
CA VAL A 212 -8.37 -0.41 -11.77
C VAL A 212 -8.77 -0.67 -10.33
N VAL A 213 -9.45 -1.79 -10.09
CA VAL A 213 -10.07 -2.08 -8.81
C VAL A 213 -9.78 -3.51 -8.40
N THR A 214 -9.30 -3.69 -7.18
CA THR A 214 -9.27 -4.99 -6.52
C THR A 214 -10.26 -5.00 -5.36
N ARG A 215 -10.93 -6.14 -5.17
CA ARG A 215 -11.93 -6.31 -4.12
C ARG A 215 -11.68 -7.60 -3.37
N ALA A 216 -11.81 -7.56 -2.05
CA ALA A 216 -11.86 -8.78 -1.26
C ALA A 216 -12.75 -8.66 -0.03
N PRO A 217 -13.50 -9.73 0.30
CA PRO A 217 -14.12 -9.86 1.62
C PRO A 217 -13.03 -9.99 2.69
N THR A 218 -13.38 -9.68 3.94
CA THR A 218 -12.48 -9.84 5.09
C THR A 218 -11.95 -11.27 5.22
N GLU A 219 -12.79 -12.26 4.93
CA GLU A 219 -12.44 -13.69 4.93
C GLU A 219 -11.29 -14.04 3.97
N ALA A 220 -11.05 -13.24 2.93
CA ALA A 220 -9.94 -13.47 2.03
C ALA A 220 -8.57 -13.33 2.73
N ASN A 221 -8.51 -12.61 3.86
CA ASN A 221 -7.30 -12.45 4.66
C ASN A 221 -7.27 -13.39 5.89
N ARG A 222 -8.05 -14.48 5.87
CA ARG A 222 -8.22 -15.40 7.02
C ARG A 222 -6.92 -15.93 7.60
N ALA A 223 -5.89 -16.13 6.77
CA ALA A 223 -4.57 -16.60 7.22
C ALA A 223 -3.90 -15.67 8.24
N TYR A 224 -4.29 -14.39 8.27
CA TYR A 224 -3.75 -13.36 9.15
C TYR A 224 -4.79 -12.79 10.13
N LEU A 225 -5.96 -13.42 10.24
CA LEU A 225 -7.02 -12.99 11.15
C LEU A 225 -7.25 -14.05 12.23
N ALA A 226 -7.60 -13.60 13.43
CA ALA A 226 -8.00 -14.52 14.49
C ALA A 226 -9.29 -15.25 14.08
N ALA A 227 -9.40 -16.54 14.38
CA ALA A 227 -10.57 -17.35 14.00
C ALA A 227 -11.89 -16.75 14.50
N SER A 228 -11.90 -16.20 15.73
CA SER A 228 -13.07 -15.56 16.33
C SER A 228 -13.54 -14.29 15.59
N PHE A 229 -12.67 -13.62 14.83
CA PHE A 229 -13.02 -12.45 14.03
C PHE A 229 -13.72 -12.83 12.70
N LEU A 230 -13.65 -14.10 12.31
CA LEU A 230 -14.29 -14.63 11.10
C LEU A 230 -15.65 -15.30 11.39
N GLU A 231 -15.98 -15.51 12.66
CA GLU A 231 -17.23 -16.14 13.12
C GLU A 231 -18.33 -15.10 13.48
N GLU A 232 -18.00 -13.80 13.45
CA GLU A 232 -18.94 -12.67 13.59
C GLU A 232 -19.49 -12.18 12.24
#